data_AF-A0A409YF54-F1
#
_entry.id   AF-A0A409YF54-F1
#
_cell.length_a   1.000
_cell.length_b   1.000
_cell.length_c   1.000
_cell.angle_alpha   90.00
_cell.angle_beta   90.00
_cell.angle_gamma   90.00
#
_symmetry.space_group_name_H-M   'P 1'
#
loop_
_entity.id
_entity.type
_entity.pdbx_description
1 polymer ?
#
loop_
_entity_poly.entity_id
_entity_poly.type
_entity_poly.pdbx_seq_one_letter_code
_entity_poly.pdbx_strand_id
1 'polypeptide(L)'
;MHQFCLTRTFTTAVKRLKKVPKTPYKPNPHQHTIPPAPNSTSFWDSKTWKWGLRSLKMTGPSMLPTFGVSGEMCIEEFITKHLFPATLFTRGTLLTFHSPLDPDRYVCKRIIGLPGDVICVDPTGQYAPSDEHVVIPPGHVWVVGDNAAFSRDSREYGPLPMGLARGRIVARIWPPTASTIFRNPTTYLGEQKQP
;
A
#
# COMPACT_ATOMS: atom_id res chain seq x y z
N MET A 1 -36.05 27.21 22.51
CA MET A 1 -35.84 25.76 22.65
C MET A 1 -36.24 25.09 21.34
N HIS A 2 -35.29 24.81 20.44
CA HIS A 2 -35.52 24.06 19.20
C HIS A 2 -34.43 22.99 19.08
N GLN A 3 -34.75 21.78 19.54
CA GLN A 3 -33.93 20.59 19.34
C GLN A 3 -34.39 19.96 18.03
N PHE A 4 -33.68 20.24 16.94
CA PHE A 4 -33.94 19.61 15.65
C PHE A 4 -33.32 18.21 15.62
N CYS A 5 -34.17 17.24 15.30
CA CYS A 5 -33.96 15.81 15.20
C CYS A 5 -32.92 15.45 14.13
N LEU A 6 -31.73 15.00 14.57
CA LEU A 6 -30.61 14.57 13.71
C LEU A 6 -30.47 13.04 13.55
N THR A 7 -31.51 12.26 13.87
CA THR A 7 -31.40 10.78 13.94
C THR A 7 -31.84 10.02 12.69
N ARG A 8 -32.32 10.69 11.63
CA ARG A 8 -32.90 9.99 10.45
C ARG A 8 -31.98 9.84 9.23
N THR A 9 -30.80 10.46 9.19
CA THR A 9 -29.89 10.40 8.02
C THR A 9 -28.84 9.29 8.10
N PHE A 10 -28.49 8.81 9.29
CA PHE A 10 -27.43 7.78 9.44
C PHE A 10 -27.86 6.37 9.02
N THR A 11 -29.14 6.01 9.19
CA THR A 11 -29.60 4.63 8.94
C THR A 11 -29.68 4.30 7.43
N THR A 12 -29.89 5.31 6.58
CA THR A 12 -30.05 5.13 5.14
C THR A 12 -28.70 4.92 4.44
N ALA A 13 -27.64 5.56 4.91
CA ALA A 13 -26.28 5.39 4.38
C ALA A 13 -25.73 3.96 4.62
N VAL A 14 -25.98 3.39 5.80
CA VAL A 14 -25.53 2.03 6.15
C VAL A 14 -26.29 0.95 5.36
N LYS A 15 -27.57 1.18 5.05
CA LYS A 15 -28.36 0.25 4.21
C LYS A 15 -27.94 0.28 2.74
N ARG A 16 -27.37 1.39 2.25
CA ARG A 16 -26.89 1.54 0.87
C ARG A 16 -25.56 0.83 0.61
N LEU A 17 -24.71 0.69 1.63
CA LEU A 17 -23.45 -0.07 1.55
C LEU A 17 -23.65 -1.59 1.41
N LYS A 18 -24.81 -2.13 1.83
CA LYS A 18 -25.10 -3.58 1.74
C LYS A 18 -25.57 -4.04 0.34
N LYS A 19 -25.79 -3.11 -0.59
CA LYS A 19 -26.32 -3.38 -1.95
C LYS A 19 -25.28 -3.15 -3.06
N VAL A 20 -24.01 -2.99 -2.72
CA VAL A 20 -22.94 -2.93 -3.73
C VAL A 20 -22.73 -4.34 -4.29
N PRO A 21 -22.85 -4.56 -5.61
CA PRO A 21 -22.50 -5.84 -6.20
C PRO A 21 -21.02 -6.11 -5.91
N LYS A 22 -20.77 -7.13 -5.08
CA LYS A 22 -19.42 -7.62 -4.80
C LYS A 22 -18.96 -8.36 -6.04
N THR A 23 -18.30 -7.69 -6.95
CA THR A 23 -17.59 -8.39 -8.03
C THR A 23 -16.39 -9.10 -7.39
N PRO A 24 -16.37 -10.44 -7.33
CA PRO A 24 -15.17 -11.13 -6.88
C PRO A 24 -14.03 -10.76 -7.82
N TYR A 25 -12.87 -10.46 -7.25
CA TYR A 25 -11.65 -10.26 -8.02
C TYR A 25 -11.46 -11.46 -8.95
N LYS A 26 -11.53 -11.22 -10.25
CA LYS A 26 -11.17 -12.22 -11.26
C LYS A 26 -9.66 -12.05 -11.51
N PRO A 27 -8.83 -13.02 -11.12
CA PRO A 27 -7.41 -12.96 -11.45
C PRO A 27 -7.24 -12.82 -12.96
N ASN A 28 -6.38 -11.90 -13.38
CA ASN A 28 -6.09 -11.69 -14.80
C ASN A 28 -5.52 -13.01 -15.37
N PRO A 29 -6.08 -13.59 -16.45
CA PRO A 29 -5.58 -14.85 -17.04
C PRO A 29 -4.15 -14.75 -17.58
N HIS A 30 -3.60 -13.53 -17.69
CA HIS A 30 -2.19 -13.28 -18.01
C HIS A 30 -1.31 -13.07 -16.77
N GLN A 31 -1.79 -13.38 -15.55
CA GLN A 31 -0.92 -13.52 -14.39
C GLN A 31 0.04 -14.68 -14.66
N HIS A 32 1.23 -14.32 -15.13
CA HIS A 32 2.37 -15.20 -15.11
C HIS A 32 2.44 -15.84 -13.73
N THR A 33 2.38 -17.17 -13.71
CA THR A 33 2.69 -18.01 -12.56
C THR A 33 3.83 -17.35 -11.78
N ILE A 34 3.56 -17.03 -10.51
CA ILE A 34 4.59 -16.57 -9.58
C ILE A 34 5.78 -17.52 -9.76
N PRO A 35 6.96 -17.04 -10.22
CA PRO A 35 8.10 -17.92 -10.33
C PRO A 35 8.31 -18.57 -8.96
N PRO A 36 8.56 -19.88 -8.88
CA PRO A 36 8.87 -20.52 -7.61
C PRO A 36 9.95 -19.69 -6.93
N ALA A 37 9.78 -19.47 -5.61
CA ALA A 37 10.74 -18.74 -4.81
C ALA A 37 12.15 -19.20 -5.21
N PRO A 38 13.08 -18.28 -5.55
CA PRO A 38 14.37 -18.67 -6.09
C PRO A 38 15.02 -19.69 -5.15
N ASN A 39 15.33 -20.86 -5.73
CA ASN A 39 15.94 -21.97 -5.02
C ASN A 39 17.12 -21.46 -4.21
N SER A 40 17.19 -21.89 -2.96
CA SER A 40 18.12 -21.46 -1.92
C SER A 40 19.59 -21.39 -2.38
N THR A 41 19.98 -20.29 -2.99
CA THR A 41 21.40 -19.91 -3.10
C THR A 41 21.73 -19.17 -1.82
N SER A 42 22.28 -19.92 -0.85
CA SER A 42 22.91 -19.48 0.40
C SER A 42 22.61 -18.03 0.80
N PHE A 43 21.46 -17.85 1.44
CA PHE A 43 20.91 -16.58 1.95
C PHE A 43 21.71 -15.97 3.13
N TRP A 44 22.92 -16.49 3.38
CA TRP A 44 23.75 -16.22 4.56
C TRP A 44 25.05 -15.49 4.18
N ASP A 45 24.95 -14.29 3.58
CA ASP A 45 26.09 -13.36 3.54
C ASP A 45 26.08 -12.49 4.81
N SER A 46 27.06 -12.71 5.67
CA SER A 46 27.13 -12.28 7.07
C SER A 46 27.42 -10.79 7.29
N LYS A 47 27.41 -9.95 6.25
CA LYS A 47 27.91 -8.57 6.33
C LYS A 47 26.87 -7.45 6.35
N THR A 48 25.58 -7.71 6.12
CA THR A 48 24.53 -6.65 6.07
C THR A 48 23.47 -6.75 7.16
N TRP A 49 23.49 -7.78 8.01
CA TRP A 49 22.42 -8.05 8.99
C TRP A 49 22.41 -7.13 10.22
N LYS A 50 23.48 -6.37 10.47
CA LYS A 50 23.72 -5.80 11.82
C LYS A 50 22.69 -4.74 12.26
N TRP A 51 21.86 -4.21 11.36
CA TRP A 51 20.93 -3.12 11.68
C TRP A 51 19.52 -3.23 11.08
N GLY A 52 19.27 -4.11 10.11
CA GLY A 52 17.93 -4.22 9.50
C GLY A 52 17.47 -3.05 8.64
N LEU A 53 18.39 -2.14 8.32
CA LEU A 53 18.16 -0.93 7.56
C LEU A 53 18.93 -0.99 6.24
N ARG A 54 18.37 -0.42 5.18
CA ARG A 54 18.99 -0.28 3.87
C ARG A 54 18.76 1.14 3.37
N SER A 55 19.78 1.75 2.78
CA SER A 55 19.59 2.98 2.01
C SER A 55 19.14 2.61 0.59
N LEU A 56 18.23 3.41 0.04
CA LEU A 56 17.80 3.31 -1.35
C LEU A 56 17.61 4.70 -1.95
N LYS A 57 17.83 4.79 -3.26
CA LYS A 57 17.58 5.99 -4.04
C LYS A 57 16.17 5.91 -4.62
N MET A 58 15.35 6.92 -4.34
CA MET A 58 14.02 7.04 -4.94
C MET A 58 14.14 7.70 -6.30
N THR A 59 13.44 7.13 -7.28
CA THR A 59 13.37 7.68 -8.64
C THR A 59 11.96 7.41 -9.20
N GLY A 60 11.36 8.43 -9.80
CA GLY A 60 10.05 8.38 -10.44
C GLY A 60 9.04 9.35 -9.81
N PRO A 61 8.04 9.81 -10.58
CA PRO A 61 7.07 10.81 -10.13
C PRO A 61 5.91 10.23 -9.30
N SER A 62 5.81 8.91 -9.14
CA SER A 62 4.58 8.25 -8.66
C SER A 62 4.24 8.51 -7.20
N MET A 63 5.20 8.99 -6.43
CA MET A 63 5.04 9.29 -5.01
C MET A 63 5.13 10.79 -4.72
N LEU A 64 5.02 11.66 -5.73
CA LEU A 64 4.87 13.10 -5.48
C LEU A 64 3.58 13.36 -4.67
N PRO A 65 3.57 14.30 -3.71
CA PRO A 65 4.69 15.16 -3.30
C PRO A 65 5.59 14.55 -2.21
N THR A 66 5.31 13.33 -1.74
CA THR A 66 6.05 12.65 -0.66
C THR A 66 7.51 12.41 -1.03
N PHE A 67 7.77 11.94 -2.25
CA PHE A 67 9.10 11.81 -2.80
C PHE A 67 9.24 12.60 -4.10
N GLY A 68 10.35 13.32 -4.25
CA GLY A 68 10.74 13.99 -5.48
C GLY A 68 11.00 13.01 -6.64
N VAL A 69 11.00 13.54 -7.87
CA VAL A 69 11.18 12.74 -9.10
C VAL A 69 12.51 12.00 -9.13
N SER A 70 13.57 12.58 -8.56
CA SER A 70 14.86 11.92 -8.43
C SER A 70 15.71 12.58 -7.34
N GLY A 71 16.80 11.92 -6.96
CA GLY A 71 17.83 12.50 -6.10
C GLY A 71 17.58 12.32 -4.60
N GLU A 72 16.44 11.79 -4.19
CA GLU A 72 16.18 11.50 -2.79
C GLU A 72 16.76 10.15 -2.35
N MET A 73 17.29 10.12 -1.14
CA MET A 73 17.78 8.91 -0.50
C MET A 73 16.97 8.62 0.75
N CYS A 74 16.45 7.40 0.84
CA CYS A 74 15.58 6.94 1.90
C CYS A 74 16.18 5.74 2.62
N ILE A 75 15.80 5.57 3.88
CA ILE A 75 16.07 4.39 4.69
C ILE A 75 14.82 3.50 4.64
N GLU A 76 15.02 2.28 4.16
CA GLU A 76 14.09 1.16 4.27
C GLU A 76 14.48 0.30 5.47
N GLU A 77 13.49 -0.12 6.24
CA GLU A 77 13.65 -1.23 7.19
C GLU A 77 12.99 -2.48 6.63
N PHE A 78 13.63 -3.64 6.80
CA PHE A 78 13.14 -4.92 6.31
C PHE A 78 13.05 -5.99 7.41
N ILE A 79 13.42 -5.67 8.65
CA ILE A 79 13.29 -6.61 9.79
C ILE A 79 11.84 -6.81 10.15
N THR A 80 11.01 -5.76 10.11
CA THR A 80 9.63 -5.82 10.57
C THR A 80 8.82 -6.86 9.81
N LYS A 81 9.14 -7.12 8.53
CA LYS A 81 8.48 -8.19 7.78
C LYS A 81 8.66 -9.59 8.41
N HIS A 82 9.78 -9.82 9.07
CA HIS A 82 10.14 -11.11 9.67
C HIS A 82 9.76 -11.20 11.14
N LEU A 83 9.96 -10.12 11.92
CA LEU A 83 9.69 -10.13 13.35
C LEU A 83 8.26 -9.71 13.71
N PHE A 84 7.68 -8.76 12.96
CA PHE A 84 6.39 -8.14 13.28
C PHE A 84 5.58 -7.85 12.00
N PRO A 85 5.20 -8.87 11.22
CA PRO A 85 4.50 -8.66 9.95
C PRO A 85 3.23 -7.81 10.10
N ALA A 86 2.52 -7.95 11.22
CA ALA A 86 1.33 -7.16 11.53
C ALA A 86 1.58 -5.64 11.58
N THR A 87 2.78 -5.19 11.97
CA THR A 87 3.10 -3.74 12.04
C THR A 87 3.66 -3.20 10.73
N LEU A 88 4.13 -4.07 9.83
CA LEU A 88 4.49 -3.67 8.46
C LEU A 88 3.24 -3.31 7.68
N PHE A 89 2.23 -4.18 7.73
CA PHE A 89 1.00 -4.04 6.97
C PHE A 89 -0.05 -3.24 7.74
N THR A 90 0.31 -2.00 8.06
CA THR A 90 -0.63 -0.98 8.50
C THR A 90 -0.96 -0.07 7.32
N ARG A 91 -2.22 0.34 7.22
CA ARG A 91 -2.62 1.33 6.23
C ARG A 91 -1.81 2.62 6.46
N GLY A 92 -1.38 3.28 5.40
CA GLY A 92 -0.60 4.52 5.44
C GLY A 92 0.92 4.28 5.39
N THR A 93 1.37 3.05 5.62
CA THR A 93 2.77 2.65 5.49
C THR A 93 3.26 2.82 4.06
N LEU A 94 4.47 3.39 3.92
CA LEU A 94 5.22 3.46 2.66
C LEU A 94 5.93 2.12 2.44
N LEU A 95 5.31 1.24 1.65
CA LEU A 95 5.77 -0.12 1.40
C LEU A 95 6.66 -0.16 0.16
N THR A 96 7.78 -0.87 0.27
CA THR A 96 8.63 -1.27 -0.87
C THR A 96 8.39 -2.74 -1.19
N PHE A 97 8.30 -3.08 -2.48
CA PHE A 97 7.99 -4.43 -2.94
C PHE A 97 8.50 -4.69 -4.36
N HIS A 98 8.58 -5.95 -4.75
CA HIS A 98 8.85 -6.35 -6.14
C HIS A 98 7.66 -6.02 -7.03
N SER A 99 7.89 -5.32 -8.14
CA SER A 99 6.82 -4.98 -9.07
C SER A 99 6.24 -6.25 -9.71
N PRO A 100 4.91 -6.47 -9.65
CA PRO A 100 4.28 -7.61 -10.32
C PRO A 100 4.34 -7.49 -11.85
N LEU A 101 4.60 -6.28 -12.37
CA LEU A 101 4.72 -6.00 -13.81
C LEU A 101 6.16 -6.13 -14.32
N ASP A 102 7.14 -6.03 -13.43
CA ASP A 102 8.57 -6.07 -13.77
C ASP A 102 9.34 -6.64 -12.56
N PRO A 103 9.63 -7.95 -12.53
CA PRO A 103 10.21 -8.63 -11.36
C PRO A 103 11.57 -8.08 -10.92
N ASP A 104 12.33 -7.48 -11.85
CA ASP A 104 13.66 -6.94 -11.58
C ASP A 104 13.62 -5.55 -10.91
N ARG A 105 12.43 -4.95 -10.83
CA ARG A 105 12.25 -3.61 -10.24
C ARG A 105 11.58 -3.65 -8.88
N TYR A 106 12.16 -2.90 -7.96
CA TYR A 106 11.51 -2.53 -6.71
C TYR A 106 10.76 -1.21 -6.86
N VAL A 107 9.56 -1.16 -6.32
CA VAL A 107 8.71 0.03 -6.33
C VAL A 107 8.30 0.39 -4.91
N CYS A 108 8.03 1.68 -4.68
CA CYS A 108 7.49 2.18 -3.42
C CYS A 108 6.09 2.74 -3.66
N LYS A 109 5.13 2.34 -2.82
CA LYS A 109 3.74 2.83 -2.82
C LYS A 109 3.22 2.92 -1.39
N ARG A 110 2.07 3.56 -1.19
CA ARG A 110 1.40 3.64 0.10
C ARG A 110 0.34 2.56 0.24
N ILE A 111 0.30 1.86 1.37
CA ILE A 111 -0.79 0.93 1.69
C ILE A 111 -2.06 1.74 1.96
N ILE A 112 -3.11 1.49 1.20
CA ILE A 112 -4.43 2.10 1.40
C ILE A 112 -5.41 1.09 2.02
N GLY A 113 -5.32 -0.17 1.62
CA GLY A 113 -6.23 -1.22 2.05
C GLY A 113 -5.55 -2.47 2.56
N LEU A 114 -6.21 -3.11 3.52
CA LEU A 114 -5.81 -4.38 4.15
C LEU A 114 -6.79 -5.50 3.80
N PRO A 115 -6.42 -6.77 4.02
CA PRO A 115 -7.32 -7.90 3.82
C PRO A 115 -8.71 -7.69 4.43
N GLY A 116 -9.76 -7.91 3.62
CA GLY A 116 -11.15 -7.72 4.02
C GLY A 116 -11.72 -6.31 3.79
N ASP A 117 -10.88 -5.32 3.49
CA ASP A 117 -11.38 -3.98 3.14
C ASP A 117 -12.12 -3.98 1.80
N VAL A 118 -13.09 -3.08 1.68
CA VAL A 118 -13.79 -2.79 0.43
C VAL A 118 -13.30 -1.45 -0.09
N ILE A 119 -12.70 -1.43 -1.28
CA ILE A 119 -12.09 -0.24 -1.86
C ILE A 119 -12.70 0.02 -3.24
N CYS A 120 -13.02 1.29 -3.52
CA CYS A 120 -13.34 1.75 -4.86
C CYS A 120 -12.06 1.69 -5.71
N VAL A 121 -12.12 0.93 -6.81
CA VAL A 121 -10.95 0.63 -7.64
C VAL A 121 -10.35 1.92 -8.19
N ASP A 122 -11.17 2.78 -8.79
CA ASP A 122 -10.70 4.07 -9.26
C ASP A 122 -11.75 5.17 -9.02
N PRO A 123 -11.57 6.05 -8.01
CA PRO A 123 -12.51 7.13 -7.77
C PRO A 123 -12.52 8.17 -8.88
N THR A 124 -11.50 8.20 -9.73
CA THR A 124 -11.40 9.16 -10.85
C THR A 124 -12.10 8.69 -12.12
N GLY A 125 -12.44 7.39 -12.21
CA GLY A 125 -13.06 6.83 -13.40
C GLY A 125 -12.12 6.70 -14.61
N GLN A 126 -10.81 6.89 -14.45
CA GLN A 126 -9.84 6.90 -15.56
C GLN A 126 -9.42 5.50 -16.00
N TYR A 127 -9.20 4.60 -15.04
CA TYR A 127 -8.71 3.23 -15.27
C TYR A 127 -9.81 2.18 -15.11
N ALA A 128 -10.78 2.44 -14.23
CA ALA A 128 -11.93 1.58 -13.98
C ALA A 128 -13.18 2.44 -13.72
N PRO A 129 -14.40 1.91 -13.92
CA PRO A 129 -15.62 2.61 -13.54
C PRO A 129 -15.58 3.02 -12.06
N SER A 130 -16.00 4.25 -11.74
CA SER A 130 -15.98 4.77 -10.36
C SER A 130 -16.84 3.99 -9.38
N ASP A 131 -17.80 3.22 -9.90
CA ASP A 131 -18.69 2.37 -9.09
C ASP A 131 -18.12 0.97 -8.85
N GLU A 132 -16.97 0.64 -9.45
CA GLU A 132 -16.31 -0.63 -9.25
C GLU A 132 -15.63 -0.69 -7.88
N HIS A 133 -15.97 -1.73 -7.11
CA HIS A 133 -15.41 -1.97 -5.79
C HIS A 133 -14.80 -3.36 -5.73
N VAL A 134 -13.65 -3.46 -5.07
CA VAL A 134 -12.96 -4.73 -4.84
C VAL A 134 -12.87 -5.01 -3.35
N VAL A 135 -13.14 -6.27 -2.98
CA VAL A 135 -12.85 -6.78 -1.64
C VAL A 135 -11.44 -7.33 -1.66
N ILE A 136 -10.56 -6.84 -0.78
CA ILE A 136 -9.17 -7.28 -0.75
C ILE A 136 -9.10 -8.70 -0.20
N PRO A 137 -8.55 -9.68 -0.95
CA PRO A 137 -8.46 -11.05 -0.48
C PRO A 137 -7.46 -11.21 0.67
N PRO A 138 -7.58 -12.29 1.47
CA PRO A 138 -6.57 -12.65 2.46
C PRO A 138 -5.16 -12.70 1.85
N GLY A 139 -4.16 -12.24 2.60
CA GLY A 139 -2.76 -12.23 2.16
C GLY A 139 -2.42 -11.19 1.08
N HIS A 140 -3.32 -10.26 0.78
CA HIS A 140 -3.10 -9.18 -0.19
C HIS A 140 -3.32 -7.80 0.45
N VAL A 141 -2.71 -6.78 -0.14
CA VAL A 141 -2.88 -5.37 0.23
C VAL A 141 -3.18 -4.54 -1.00
N TRP A 142 -3.89 -3.44 -0.81
CA TRP A 142 -4.12 -2.46 -1.87
C TRP A 142 -3.15 -1.30 -1.71
N VAL A 143 -2.32 -1.06 -2.72
CA VAL A 143 -1.28 -0.03 -2.67
C VAL A 143 -1.50 0.99 -3.78
N VAL A 144 -1.32 2.27 -3.45
CA VAL A 144 -1.53 3.38 -4.38
C VAL A 144 -0.36 4.36 -4.25
N GLY A 145 0.03 4.99 -5.35
CA GLY A 145 1.01 6.07 -5.31
C GLY A 145 0.36 7.40 -4.92
N ASP A 146 1.06 8.24 -4.19
CA ASP A 146 0.53 9.56 -3.78
C ASP A 146 0.25 10.45 -5.00
N ASN A 147 0.92 10.21 -6.13
CA ASN A 147 0.63 10.85 -7.41
C ASN A 147 -0.19 9.92 -8.31
N ALA A 148 -1.51 9.94 -8.12
CA ALA A 148 -2.45 9.07 -8.80
C ALA A 148 -2.37 9.12 -10.34
N ALA A 149 -2.03 10.28 -10.92
CA ALA A 149 -1.99 10.49 -12.38
C ALA A 149 -0.79 9.84 -13.07
N PHE A 150 0.31 9.63 -12.34
CA PHE A 150 1.56 9.06 -12.88
C PHE A 150 2.01 7.80 -12.13
N SER A 151 1.06 7.12 -11.47
CA SER A 151 1.34 5.95 -10.67
C SER A 151 0.72 4.70 -11.29
N ARG A 152 1.58 3.76 -11.69
CA ARG A 152 1.22 2.37 -11.93
C ARG A 152 1.16 1.65 -10.58
N ASP A 153 -0.04 1.30 -10.12
CA ASP A 153 -0.29 0.75 -8.80
C ASP A 153 -1.47 -0.25 -8.80
N SER A 154 -2.05 -0.57 -7.64
CA SER A 154 -3.09 -1.60 -7.55
C SER A 154 -4.32 -1.33 -8.41
N ARG A 155 -4.53 -0.10 -8.87
CA ARG A 155 -5.60 0.23 -9.84
C ARG A 155 -5.39 -0.44 -11.20
N GLU A 156 -4.13 -0.70 -11.57
CA GLU A 156 -3.77 -1.32 -12.85
C GLU A 156 -3.60 -2.84 -12.73
N TYR A 157 -2.87 -3.32 -11.71
CA TYR A 157 -2.57 -4.76 -11.57
C TYR A 157 -3.41 -5.50 -10.51
N GLY A 158 -4.23 -4.77 -9.74
CA GLY A 158 -5.07 -5.34 -8.69
C GLY A 158 -4.39 -5.44 -7.31
N PRO A 159 -4.96 -6.23 -6.39
CA PRO A 159 -4.42 -6.43 -5.05
C PRO A 159 -3.01 -7.02 -5.10
N LEU A 160 -2.09 -6.45 -4.31
CA LEU A 160 -0.70 -6.87 -4.24
C LEU A 160 -0.53 -8.01 -3.21
N PRO A 161 0.06 -9.17 -3.58
CA PRO A 161 0.40 -10.21 -2.62
C PRO A 161 1.40 -9.69 -1.58
N MET A 162 1.10 -9.90 -0.29
CA MET A 162 1.97 -9.47 0.82
C MET A 162 3.35 -10.12 0.78
N GLY A 163 3.50 -11.27 0.12
CA GLY A 163 4.79 -11.95 -0.09
C GLY A 163 5.77 -11.18 -0.99
N LEU A 164 5.29 -10.26 -1.83
CA LEU A 164 6.17 -9.40 -2.64
C LEU A 164 6.77 -8.25 -1.83
N ALA A 165 6.27 -8.01 -0.61
CA ALA A 165 6.74 -6.95 0.26
C ALA A 165 8.20 -7.17 0.69
N ARG A 166 9.01 -6.14 0.50
CA ARG A 166 10.41 -6.11 0.90
C ARG A 166 10.61 -5.49 2.26
N GLY A 167 9.95 -4.36 2.53
CA GLY A 167 10.14 -3.54 3.71
C GLY A 167 9.26 -2.29 3.70
N ARG A 168 9.51 -1.38 4.65
CA ARG A 168 8.90 -0.05 4.65
C ARG A 168 9.93 1.06 4.71
N ILE A 169 9.57 2.21 4.16
CA ILE A 169 10.36 3.42 4.27
C ILE A 169 10.10 4.09 5.62
N VAL A 170 11.17 4.34 6.37
CA VAL A 170 11.10 4.94 7.71
C VAL A 170 11.66 6.36 7.75
N ALA A 171 12.57 6.71 6.85
CA ALA A 171 13.13 8.06 6.80
C ALA A 171 13.61 8.45 5.40
N ARG A 172 13.51 9.74 5.09
CA ARG A 172 14.26 10.42 4.02
C ARG A 172 15.48 11.08 4.66
N ILE A 173 16.67 10.76 4.16
CA ILE A 173 17.95 11.25 4.68
C ILE A 173 18.63 12.25 3.74
N TRP A 174 18.24 12.29 2.46
CA TRP A 174 18.74 13.26 1.48
C TRP A 174 17.60 13.75 0.57
N PRO A 175 17.56 15.05 0.19
CA PRO A 175 18.47 16.13 0.61
C PRO A 175 18.31 16.46 2.11
N PRO A 176 19.38 16.94 2.78
CA PRO A 176 19.35 17.15 4.23
C PRO A 176 18.34 18.23 4.64
N THR A 177 18.11 19.21 3.76
CA THR A 177 17.09 20.26 3.89
C THR A 177 15.66 19.72 3.95
N ALA A 178 15.42 18.53 3.40
CA ALA A 178 14.12 17.87 3.40
C ALA A 178 14.15 16.56 4.21
N SER A 179 15.14 16.34 5.08
CA SER A 179 15.18 15.11 5.88
C SER A 179 13.90 14.95 6.71
N THR A 180 13.33 13.75 6.73
CA THR A 180 12.01 13.51 7.33
C THR A 180 11.92 12.09 7.85
N ILE A 181 11.42 11.91 9.06
CA ILE A 181 11.08 10.59 9.59
C ILE A 181 9.61 10.33 9.26
N PHE A 182 9.36 9.29 8.46
CA PHE A 182 8.00 8.89 8.12
C PHE A 182 7.41 8.13 9.29
N ARG A 183 6.61 8.84 10.08
CA ARG A 183 5.65 8.24 10.99
C ARG A 183 4.38 7.96 10.19
N ASN A 184 3.53 7.07 10.67
CA ASN A 184 2.22 6.85 10.07
C ASN A 184 1.20 7.74 10.80
N PRO A 185 0.89 8.95 10.32
CA PRO A 185 -0.09 9.83 10.95
C PRO A 185 -1.53 9.48 10.53
N THR A 186 -1.73 8.44 9.72
CA THR A 186 -3.01 8.26 9.02
C THR A 186 -4.07 7.76 10.00
N THR A 187 -5.03 8.63 10.31
CA THR A 187 -6.21 8.28 11.10
C THR A 187 -7.28 7.72 10.17
N TYR A 188 -7.64 6.45 10.35
CA TYR A 188 -8.73 5.82 9.61
C TYR A 188 -10.06 6.04 10.32
N LEU A 189 -11.10 6.38 9.56
CA LEU A 189 -12.44 6.68 10.10
C LEU A 189 -13.10 5.49 10.82
N GLY A 190 -12.52 4.28 10.73
CA GLY A 190 -12.96 3.08 11.46
C GLY A 190 -12.05 2.65 12.61
N GLU A 191 -10.93 3.34 12.86
CA GLU A 191 -9.94 3.00 13.89
C GLU A 191 -10.05 3.95 15.09
N GLN A 192 -11.29 4.29 15.48
CA GLN A 192 -11.56 4.87 16.80
C GLN A 192 -11.45 3.72 17.80
N LYS A 193 -10.29 3.60 18.46
CA LYS A 193 -10.11 2.69 19.59
C LYS A 193 -11.13 3.10 20.66
N GLN A 194 -12.20 2.31 20.82
CA GLN A 194 -13.16 2.52 21.90
C GLN A 194 -12.40 2.44 23.24
N PRO A 195 -12.62 3.40 24.16
CA PRO A 195 -11.87 3.51 25.41
C PRO A 195 -12.00 2.27 26.30
#